data_AF-A0A2T0Q5E4-F1
#
_entry.id   AF-A0A2T0Q5E4-F1
#
_cell.length_a   1.000
_cell.length_b   1.000
_cell.length_c   1.000
_cell.angle_alpha   90.00
_cell.angle_beta   90.00
_cell.angle_gamma   90.00
#
_symmetry.space_group_name_H-M   'P 1'
#
loop_
_entity.id
_entity.type
_entity.pdbx_description
1 polymer ?
#
loop_
_entity_poly.entity_id
_entity_poly.type
_entity_poly.pdbx_seq_one_letter_code
_entity_poly.pdbx_strand_id
1 'polypeptide(L)'
;MVFLPLWASRIIDGTTRAAWTFPIPQDRVRESRDPLAALNRDHLPGLDARAREPVLHPGAQRSETLMNDQRATPATRTGLAIAQEFIRAVEAKDIEAVARTLAGDARQLFMHAQGATAPDGVADIIAGRTRGVCVADVKGKSEVLAYTSALFDKFAPLRWRDHAWRVSPGGELFFHGVGDMAVARTGRPYRNTYVTRFDIDNGRIVLMAEYGNALMYAGLGVRPNGAEFRALLRAVGRMLSPRLSARSGR
;
A
#
# COMPACT_ATOMS: atom_id res chain seq x y z
N MET A 1 -21.16 -19.78 4.45
CA MET A 1 -20.27 -20.85 3.94
C MET A 1 -19.14 -20.16 3.19
N VAL A 2 -17.95 -20.05 3.79
CA VAL A 2 -16.83 -19.25 3.26
C VAL A 2 -15.69 -20.20 2.92
N PHE A 3 -15.28 -20.19 1.66
CA PHE A 3 -14.20 -21.03 1.12
C PHE A 3 -12.84 -20.54 1.63
N LEU A 4 -12.15 -21.38 2.41
CA LEU A 4 -10.73 -21.31 2.72
C LEU A 4 -10.00 -22.37 1.87
N PRO A 5 -8.90 -22.07 1.18
CA PRO A 5 -8.02 -23.12 0.70
C PRO A 5 -7.04 -23.54 1.80
N LEU A 6 -7.16 -24.81 2.18
CA LEU A 6 -6.20 -25.60 2.95
C LEU A 6 -4.82 -25.63 2.28
N TRP A 7 -3.80 -25.03 2.91
CA TRP A 7 -2.38 -25.35 2.66
C TRP A 7 -1.59 -25.22 3.97
N ALA A 8 -1.46 -26.30 4.71
CA ALA A 8 -0.48 -26.46 5.77
C ALA A 8 -0.21 -27.94 6.03
N SER A 9 0.98 -28.44 5.66
CA SER A 9 1.66 -29.57 6.33
C SER A 9 3.08 -29.75 5.79
N ARG A 10 4.07 -29.25 6.53
CA ARG A 10 5.21 -29.99 7.12
C ARG A 10 6.33 -29.03 7.48
N ILE A 11 6.58 -28.94 8.78
CA ILE A 11 7.80 -28.41 9.38
C ILE A 11 8.75 -29.61 9.51
N ILE A 12 9.92 -29.56 8.88
CA ILE A 12 11.13 -30.29 9.30
C ILE A 12 12.35 -29.38 9.05
N ASP A 13 13.29 -29.50 9.99
CA ASP A 13 14.52 -28.77 10.30
C ASP A 13 15.40 -28.20 9.18
N GLY A 14 16.04 -27.07 9.54
CA GLY A 14 17.51 -26.98 9.60
C GLY A 14 18.31 -27.09 8.31
N THR A 15 18.87 -25.95 7.91
CA THR A 15 20.08 -25.81 7.06
C THR A 15 20.02 -26.39 5.64
N THR A 16 19.68 -25.54 4.66
CA THR A 16 20.50 -25.24 3.46
C THR A 16 19.75 -24.26 2.54
N ARG A 17 20.48 -23.34 1.90
CA ARG A 17 19.96 -22.50 0.80
C ARG A 17 19.71 -23.40 -0.42
N ALA A 18 18.45 -23.71 -0.70
CA ALA A 18 18.02 -24.27 -1.97
C ALA A 18 16.96 -23.35 -2.59
N ALA A 19 17.19 -22.93 -3.84
CA ALA A 19 16.17 -22.29 -4.66
C ALA A 19 15.13 -23.34 -5.04
N TRP A 20 13.93 -23.22 -4.49
CA TRP A 20 12.82 -24.12 -4.80
C TRP A 20 12.14 -23.69 -6.10
N THR A 21 12.41 -24.40 -7.18
CA THR A 21 11.54 -24.41 -8.37
C THR A 21 10.64 -25.64 -8.31
N PHE A 22 9.35 -25.43 -8.04
CA PHE A 22 8.33 -26.46 -8.21
C PHE A 22 7.79 -26.38 -9.65
N PRO A 23 7.73 -27.50 -10.39
CA PRO A 23 6.98 -27.54 -11.64
C PRO A 23 5.48 -27.43 -11.31
N ILE A 24 4.83 -26.37 -11.81
CA ILE A 24 3.37 -26.25 -11.75
C ILE A 24 2.82 -27.09 -12.92
N PRO A 25 1.99 -28.10 -12.65
CA PRO A 25 1.32 -28.87 -13.70
C PRO A 25 0.50 -27.93 -14.61
N GLN A 26 0.69 -27.98 -15.92
CA GLN A 26 0.08 -27.01 -16.87
C GLN A 26 -1.46 -27.09 -16.92
N ASP A 27 -2.02 -28.22 -16.55
CA ASP A 27 -3.45 -28.49 -16.40
C ASP A 27 -4.08 -27.67 -15.25
N ARG A 28 -3.35 -27.45 -14.15
CA ARG A 28 -3.82 -26.63 -13.00
C ARG A 28 -3.84 -25.12 -13.27
N VAL A 29 -3.04 -24.65 -14.24
CA VAL A 29 -3.01 -23.24 -14.68
C VAL A 29 -4.21 -22.90 -15.57
N ARG A 30 -4.77 -23.90 -16.29
CA ARG A 30 -6.00 -23.73 -17.07
C ARG A 30 -7.23 -23.63 -16.15
N GLU A 31 -7.31 -24.49 -15.14
CA GLU A 31 -8.43 -24.53 -14.18
C GLU A 31 -8.65 -23.21 -13.42
N SER A 32 -7.60 -22.42 -13.23
CA SER A 32 -7.67 -21.11 -12.55
C SER A 32 -7.81 -19.92 -13.50
N ARG A 33 -7.54 -20.10 -14.80
CA ARG A 33 -7.72 -19.07 -15.83
C ARG A 33 -9.17 -18.92 -16.26
N ASP A 34 -9.90 -20.03 -16.38
CA ASP A 34 -11.25 -20.01 -16.95
C ASP A 34 -12.31 -19.35 -16.04
N PRO A 35 -12.30 -19.53 -14.70
CA PRO A 35 -13.23 -18.84 -13.81
C PRO A 35 -12.96 -17.33 -13.71
N LEU A 36 -11.70 -16.91 -13.73
CA LEU A 36 -11.31 -15.49 -13.72
C LEU A 36 -11.61 -14.81 -15.07
N ALA A 37 -11.50 -15.53 -16.18
CA ALA A 37 -11.90 -15.05 -17.51
C ALA A 37 -13.43 -15.01 -17.69
N ALA A 38 -14.19 -15.84 -16.97
CA ALA A 38 -15.65 -15.75 -16.92
C ALA A 38 -16.10 -14.55 -16.07
N LEU A 39 -15.49 -14.34 -14.88
CA LEU A 39 -15.79 -13.21 -14.01
C LEU A 39 -15.51 -11.83 -14.67
N ASN A 40 -14.48 -11.75 -15.52
CA ASN A 40 -14.17 -10.54 -16.29
C ASN A 40 -15.13 -10.30 -17.47
N ARG A 41 -15.75 -11.35 -18.02
CA ARG A 41 -16.68 -11.23 -19.16
C ARG A 41 -18.05 -10.70 -18.73
N ASP A 42 -18.52 -11.09 -17.55
CA ASP A 42 -19.90 -10.84 -17.13
C ASP A 42 -20.07 -9.51 -16.36
N HIS A 43 -18.97 -8.82 -16.02
CA HIS A 43 -19.01 -7.60 -15.19
C HIS A 43 -18.38 -6.34 -15.78
N LEU A 44 -17.85 -6.36 -17.01
CA LEU A 44 -17.23 -5.17 -17.63
C LEU A 44 -17.50 -5.04 -19.14
N PRO A 45 -18.74 -4.72 -19.58
CA PRO A 45 -18.94 -4.26 -20.94
C PRO A 45 -18.45 -2.80 -21.06
N GLY A 46 -17.44 -2.54 -21.90
CA GLY A 46 -17.14 -1.18 -22.38
C GLY A 46 -15.69 -0.69 -22.33
N LEU A 47 -14.69 -1.53 -22.02
CA LEU A 47 -13.29 -1.07 -21.93
C LEU A 47 -12.55 -0.93 -23.27
N ASP A 48 -13.11 -1.40 -24.38
CA ASP A 48 -12.40 -1.40 -25.68
C ASP A 48 -12.59 -0.13 -26.53
N ALA A 49 -13.36 0.87 -26.09
CA ALA A 49 -13.75 1.99 -26.96
C ALA A 49 -13.11 3.36 -26.66
N ARG A 50 -12.10 3.49 -25.78
CA ARG A 50 -11.53 4.83 -25.43
C ARG A 50 -10.01 4.93 -25.44
N ALA A 51 -9.36 4.25 -26.39
CA ALA A 51 -7.94 4.47 -26.68
C ALA A 51 -7.78 5.20 -28.00
N ARG A 52 -7.87 6.54 -27.99
CA ARG A 52 -7.24 7.49 -28.93
C ARG A 52 -7.73 8.90 -28.62
N GLU A 53 -6.94 9.66 -27.88
CA GLU A 53 -6.55 11.05 -28.16
C GLU A 53 -5.45 11.46 -27.17
N PRO A 54 -4.26 11.90 -27.64
CA PRO A 54 -3.22 12.42 -26.76
C PRO A 54 -3.53 13.88 -26.42
N VAL A 55 -4.10 14.12 -25.24
CA VAL A 55 -4.19 15.48 -24.68
C VAL A 55 -2.81 15.86 -24.15
N LEU A 56 -2.13 16.75 -24.87
CA LEU A 56 -0.96 17.49 -24.40
C LEU A 56 -1.41 18.48 -23.31
N HIS A 57 -1.14 18.17 -22.04
CA HIS A 57 -1.26 19.14 -20.94
C HIS A 57 0.10 19.80 -20.69
N PRO A 58 0.25 21.12 -20.93
CA PRO A 58 1.39 21.88 -20.44
C PRO A 58 1.12 22.32 -19.00
N GLY A 59 2.10 22.12 -18.12
CA GLY A 59 2.12 22.75 -16.79
C GLY A 59 2.44 21.78 -15.67
N ALA A 60 3.73 21.65 -15.35
CA ALA A 60 4.16 21.20 -14.04
C ALA A 60 3.63 22.20 -13.01
N GLN A 61 2.48 21.89 -12.39
CA GLN A 61 1.94 22.68 -11.31
C GLN A 61 2.86 22.53 -10.10
N ARG A 62 3.31 23.68 -9.59
CA ARG A 62 3.86 23.81 -8.24
C ARG A 62 2.94 23.08 -7.26
N SER A 63 3.52 22.25 -6.39
CA SER A 63 2.85 21.74 -5.20
C SER A 63 2.38 22.92 -4.35
N GLU A 64 1.17 23.40 -4.61
CA GLU A 64 0.51 24.43 -3.83
C GLU A 64 0.17 23.80 -2.47
N THR A 65 1.10 23.98 -1.54
CA THR A 65 0.87 23.70 -0.13
C THR A 65 -0.13 24.73 0.35
N LEU A 66 -1.43 24.48 0.17
CA LEU A 66 -2.49 25.21 0.87
C LEU A 66 -2.48 24.75 2.34
N MET A 67 -1.38 25.04 3.03
CA MET A 67 -1.37 25.15 4.47
C MET A 67 -2.20 26.39 4.79
N ASN A 68 -3.33 26.18 5.45
CA ASN A 68 -3.98 27.23 6.21
C ASN A 68 -2.99 27.61 7.33
N ASP A 69 -2.09 28.53 7.04
CA ASP A 69 -0.75 28.67 7.63
C ASP A 69 -0.75 29.11 9.11
N GLN A 70 -1.93 29.36 9.69
CA GLN A 70 -2.01 30.09 10.96
C GLN A 70 -2.00 29.25 12.25
N ARG A 71 -2.01 27.90 12.25
CA ARG A 71 -1.95 27.14 13.53
C ARG A 71 -1.22 25.78 13.51
N ALA A 72 -0.34 25.49 12.56
CA ALA A 72 0.48 24.27 12.67
C ALA A 72 1.47 24.41 13.84
N THR A 73 1.33 23.55 14.86
CA THR A 73 2.24 23.52 16.01
C THR A 73 3.66 23.14 15.57
N PRO A 74 4.72 23.51 16.32
CA PRO A 74 6.08 23.06 16.03
C PRO A 74 6.22 21.53 15.91
N ALA A 75 5.49 20.79 16.73
CA ALA A 75 5.43 19.33 16.68
C ALA A 75 4.84 18.84 15.34
N THR A 76 3.72 19.43 14.90
CA THR A 76 3.10 19.13 13.60
C THR A 76 4.04 19.40 12.43
N ARG A 77 4.77 20.52 12.44
CA ARG A 77 5.74 20.86 11.38
C ARG A 77 6.91 19.88 11.33
N THR A 78 7.43 19.52 12.50
CA THR A 78 8.49 18.51 12.63
C THR A 78 8.02 17.16 12.11
N GLY A 79 6.81 16.75 12.49
CA GLY A 79 6.19 15.53 11.97
C GLY A 79 6.02 15.54 10.45
N LEU A 80 5.50 16.64 9.88
CA LEU A 80 5.36 16.78 8.44
C LEU A 80 6.70 16.61 7.72
N ALA A 81 7.79 17.20 8.22
CA ALA A 81 9.12 17.06 7.64
C ALA A 81 9.61 15.59 7.64
N ILE A 82 9.35 14.84 8.71
CA ILE A 82 9.68 13.41 8.81
C ILE A 82 8.87 12.57 7.81
N ALA A 83 7.57 12.81 7.70
CA ALA A 83 6.71 12.10 6.75
C ALA A 83 7.11 12.39 5.29
N GLN A 84 7.42 13.66 4.98
CA GLN A 84 7.92 14.06 3.68
C GLN A 84 9.26 13.40 3.34
N GLU A 85 10.17 13.30 4.32
CA GLU A 85 11.44 12.59 4.15
C GLU A 85 11.22 11.10 3.85
N PHE A 86 10.27 10.44 4.53
CA PHE A 86 9.92 9.06 4.22
C PHE A 86 9.45 8.89 2.77
N ILE A 87 8.54 9.75 2.30
CA ILE A 87 8.04 9.69 0.92
C ILE A 87 9.17 9.90 -0.10
N ARG A 88 10.03 10.91 0.11
CA ARG A 88 11.19 11.17 -0.76
C ARG A 88 12.17 9.99 -0.79
N ALA A 89 12.46 9.40 0.37
CA ALA A 89 13.34 8.24 0.48
C ALA A 89 12.80 7.03 -0.27
N VAL A 90 11.47 6.79 -0.22
CA VAL A 90 10.81 5.73 -0.98
C VAL A 90 10.91 5.94 -2.48
N GLU A 91 10.67 7.16 -2.98
CA GLU A 91 10.84 7.49 -4.41
C GLU A 91 12.28 7.30 -4.89
N ALA A 92 13.24 7.72 -4.06
CA ALA A 92 14.67 7.58 -4.32
C ALA A 92 15.19 6.14 -4.15
N LYS A 93 14.37 5.21 -3.64
CA LYS A 93 14.75 3.85 -3.25
C LYS A 93 15.90 3.79 -2.24
N ASP A 94 15.98 4.78 -1.34
CA ASP A 94 17.00 4.85 -0.28
C ASP A 94 16.47 4.18 1.00
N ILE A 95 16.81 2.90 1.18
CA ILE A 95 16.34 2.12 2.32
C ILE A 95 16.90 2.61 3.67
N GLU A 96 18.09 3.20 3.67
CA GLU A 96 18.72 3.74 4.87
C GLU A 96 18.02 5.03 5.31
N ALA A 97 17.65 5.89 4.36
CA ALA A 97 16.82 7.06 4.64
C ALA A 97 15.44 6.67 5.15
N VAL A 98 14.80 5.65 4.56
CA VAL A 98 13.55 5.08 5.10
C VAL A 98 13.76 4.59 6.53
N ALA A 99 14.84 3.86 6.81
CA ALA A 99 15.13 3.38 8.16
C ALA A 99 15.31 4.52 9.18
N ARG A 100 15.84 5.68 8.76
CA ARG A 100 16.01 6.85 9.64
C ARG A 100 14.69 7.54 10.03
N THR A 101 13.59 7.33 9.33
CA THR A 101 12.31 7.96 9.70
C THR A 101 11.44 7.08 10.58
N LEU A 102 11.69 5.76 10.63
CA LEU A 102 10.87 4.79 11.35
C LEU A 102 11.30 4.58 12.82
N ALA A 103 10.30 4.46 13.71
CA ALA A 103 10.48 3.95 15.07
C ALA A 103 10.80 2.45 15.07
N GLY A 104 11.34 1.92 16.19
CA GLY A 104 11.70 0.50 16.29
C GLY A 104 10.50 -0.45 16.19
N ASP A 105 9.37 -0.03 16.74
CA ASP A 105 8.08 -0.72 16.77
C ASP A 105 7.11 -0.24 15.68
N ALA A 106 7.61 0.50 14.68
CA ALA A 106 6.81 1.04 13.60
C ALA A 106 5.92 -0.01 12.94
N ARG A 107 4.70 0.40 12.58
CA ARG A 107 3.70 -0.48 11.96
C ARG A 107 3.19 0.14 10.66
N GLN A 108 2.93 -0.70 9.66
CA GLN A 108 2.32 -0.28 8.41
C GLN A 108 1.07 -1.11 8.12
N LEU A 109 -0.03 -0.42 7.88
CA LEU A 109 -1.32 -1.00 7.55
C LEU A 109 -1.66 -0.69 6.11
N PHE A 110 -2.05 -1.71 5.36
CA PHE A 110 -2.61 -1.56 4.03
C PHE A 110 -4.12 -1.72 4.12
N MET A 111 -4.83 -0.66 3.81
CA MET A 111 -6.27 -0.53 3.92
C MET A 111 -6.86 -0.52 2.52
N HIS A 112 -7.65 -1.54 2.20
CA HIS A 112 -8.48 -1.49 1.00
C HIS A 112 -9.61 -0.49 1.21
N ALA A 113 -9.64 0.55 0.37
CA ALA A 113 -10.71 1.54 0.36
C ALA A 113 -11.00 1.98 -1.08
N GLN A 114 -12.18 1.63 -1.60
CA GLN A 114 -12.59 2.02 -2.95
C GLN A 114 -12.67 3.54 -3.13
N GLY A 115 -13.06 4.27 -2.07
CA GLY A 115 -13.17 5.73 -2.10
C GLY A 115 -11.85 6.48 -2.25
N ALA A 116 -10.70 5.82 -2.10
CA ALA A 116 -9.39 6.50 -2.20
C ALA A 116 -9.11 7.08 -3.60
N THR A 117 -9.87 6.70 -4.64
CA THR A 117 -9.71 7.21 -6.00
C THR A 117 -10.59 8.41 -6.33
N ALA A 118 -11.50 8.82 -5.44
CA ALA A 118 -12.43 9.92 -5.67
C ALA A 118 -12.22 11.04 -4.64
N PRO A 119 -12.38 12.34 -5.01
CA PRO A 119 -12.19 13.45 -4.08
C PRO A 119 -12.99 13.33 -2.77
N ASP A 120 -14.26 12.94 -2.87
CA ASP A 120 -15.14 12.78 -1.70
C ASP A 120 -14.68 11.64 -0.80
N GLY A 121 -14.23 10.52 -1.38
CA GLY A 121 -13.72 9.40 -0.60
C GLY A 121 -12.37 9.70 0.05
N VAL A 122 -11.50 10.49 -0.59
CA VAL A 122 -10.29 11.04 0.04
C VAL A 122 -10.66 11.92 1.24
N ALA A 123 -11.66 12.80 1.10
CA ALA A 123 -12.15 13.63 2.19
C ALA A 123 -12.74 12.80 3.34
N ASP A 124 -13.48 11.73 3.03
CA ASP A 124 -14.04 10.81 4.02
C ASP A 124 -12.97 10.04 4.79
N ILE A 125 -11.89 9.62 4.13
CA ILE A 125 -10.74 8.97 4.78
C ILE A 125 -10.06 9.94 5.74
N ILE A 126 -9.75 11.15 5.27
CA ILE A 126 -9.07 12.18 6.08
C ILE A 126 -9.94 12.59 7.29
N ALA A 127 -11.25 12.66 7.12
CA ALA A 127 -12.19 12.97 8.19
C ALA A 127 -12.48 11.76 9.11
N GLY A 128 -11.88 10.60 8.85
CA GLY A 128 -12.09 9.38 9.64
C GLY A 128 -13.47 8.72 9.48
N ARG A 129 -14.27 9.16 8.51
CA ARG A 129 -15.58 8.56 8.17
C ARG A 129 -15.44 7.22 7.47
N THR A 130 -14.34 7.02 6.74
CA THR A 130 -14.01 5.76 6.08
C THR A 130 -12.77 5.12 6.70
N ARG A 131 -12.92 3.90 7.22
CA ARG A 131 -11.80 3.14 7.83
C ARG A 131 -11.13 2.15 6.89
N GLY A 132 -11.78 1.77 5.79
CA GLY A 132 -11.29 0.72 4.89
C GLY A 132 -11.22 -0.66 5.56
N VAL A 133 -10.75 -1.64 4.79
CA VAL A 133 -10.54 -3.02 5.24
C VAL A 133 -9.04 -3.30 5.28
N CYS A 134 -8.49 -3.62 6.45
CA CYS A 134 -7.07 -3.95 6.58
C CYS A 134 -6.77 -5.25 5.81
N VAL A 135 -5.99 -5.18 4.74
CA VAL A 135 -5.60 -6.33 3.91
C VAL A 135 -4.16 -6.79 4.15
N ALA A 136 -3.32 -5.95 4.76
CA ALA A 136 -2.01 -6.36 5.26
C ALA A 136 -1.60 -5.54 6.48
N ASP A 137 -0.94 -6.20 7.44
CA ASP A 137 -0.47 -5.61 8.69
C ASP A 137 1.01 -5.96 8.89
N VAL A 138 1.91 -5.01 8.63
CA VAL A 138 3.36 -5.15 8.75
C VAL A 138 3.80 -4.59 10.09
N LYS A 139 4.55 -5.36 10.90
CA LYS A 139 4.84 -5.00 12.30
C LYS A 139 6.34 -4.95 12.59
N GLY A 140 6.76 -3.85 13.22
CA GLY A 140 8.14 -3.60 13.59
C GLY A 140 8.97 -3.09 12.42
N LYS A 141 9.99 -2.29 12.74
CA LYS A 141 10.86 -1.63 11.77
C LYS A 141 11.47 -2.59 10.76
N SER A 142 11.99 -3.74 11.22
CA SER A 142 12.64 -4.72 10.34
C SER A 142 11.70 -5.29 9.29
N GLU A 143 10.44 -5.53 9.65
CA GLU A 143 9.46 -6.07 8.70
C GLU A 143 8.96 -5.00 7.73
N VAL A 144 8.81 -3.75 8.19
CA VAL A 144 8.52 -2.59 7.33
C VAL A 144 9.64 -2.42 6.29
N LEU A 145 10.91 -2.43 6.71
CA LEU A 145 12.05 -2.31 5.80
C LEU A 145 12.16 -3.49 4.82
N ALA A 146 11.89 -4.72 5.26
CA ALA A 146 11.85 -5.88 4.38
C ALA A 146 10.75 -5.76 3.32
N TYR A 147 9.57 -5.25 3.71
CA TYR A 147 8.48 -4.98 2.78
C TYR A 147 8.88 -3.88 1.78
N THR A 148 9.39 -2.75 2.25
CA THR A 148 9.81 -1.62 1.41
C THR A 148 10.91 -2.01 0.42
N SER A 149 11.90 -2.79 0.86
CA SER A 149 12.98 -3.27 -0.02
C SER A 149 12.43 -4.12 -1.17
N ALA A 150 11.48 -5.01 -0.88
CA ALA A 150 10.86 -5.80 -1.94
C ALA A 150 9.97 -4.96 -2.88
N LEU A 151 9.39 -3.87 -2.39
CA LEU A 151 8.68 -2.90 -3.23
C LEU A 151 9.66 -2.22 -4.20
N PHE A 152 10.88 -1.91 -3.76
CA PHE A 152 11.93 -1.38 -4.63
C PHE A 152 12.33 -2.35 -5.74
N ASP A 153 12.35 -3.65 -5.47
CA ASP A 153 12.64 -4.67 -6.48
C ASP A 153 11.49 -4.86 -7.49
N LYS A 154 10.25 -4.68 -7.03
CA LYS A 154 9.04 -4.96 -7.84
C LYS A 154 8.67 -3.86 -8.80
N PHE A 155 9.02 -2.61 -8.50
CA PHE A 155 8.52 -1.46 -9.24
C PHE A 155 9.64 -0.53 -9.69
N ALA A 156 9.60 -0.09 -10.95
CA ALA A 156 10.52 0.89 -11.50
C ALA A 156 9.83 1.71 -12.61
N PRO A 157 9.77 3.06 -12.51
CA PRO A 157 10.17 3.88 -11.37
C PRO A 157 9.15 3.78 -10.20
N LEU A 158 9.49 4.41 -9.08
CA LEU A 158 8.56 4.73 -7.99
C LEU A 158 8.38 6.25 -7.98
N ARG A 159 7.21 6.74 -8.40
CA ARG A 159 6.92 8.17 -8.43
C ARG A 159 5.53 8.48 -7.90
N TRP A 160 5.41 9.60 -7.21
CA TRP A 160 4.15 10.17 -6.77
C TRP A 160 3.77 11.37 -7.62
N ARG A 161 2.64 11.27 -8.32
CA ARG A 161 2.04 12.38 -9.08
C ARG A 161 0.91 13.02 -8.29
N ASP A 162 0.61 14.26 -8.64
CA ASP A 162 -0.58 15.00 -8.18
C ASP A 162 -0.79 14.92 -6.67
N HIS A 163 0.31 15.02 -5.92
CA HIS A 163 0.32 14.75 -4.50
C HIS A 163 0.12 16.01 -3.67
N ALA A 164 -0.54 15.86 -2.52
CA ALA A 164 -0.82 16.92 -1.57
C ALA A 164 -0.65 16.42 -0.14
N TRP A 165 -0.27 17.34 0.74
CA TRP A 165 -0.20 17.10 2.18
C TRP A 165 -1.36 17.81 2.87
N ARG A 166 -1.95 17.16 3.86
CA ARG A 166 -3.01 17.71 4.70
C ARG A 166 -2.75 17.36 6.16
N VAL A 167 -3.19 18.25 7.05
CA VAL A 167 -3.20 18.01 8.49
C VAL A 167 -4.66 18.04 8.94
N SER A 168 -5.13 17.02 9.65
CA SER A 168 -6.48 17.03 10.22
C SER A 168 -6.57 18.07 11.34
N PRO A 169 -7.79 18.51 11.73
CA PRO A 169 -7.97 19.35 12.91
C PRO A 169 -7.39 18.74 14.20
N GLY A 170 -7.30 17.40 14.27
CA GLY A 170 -6.69 16.66 15.38
C GLY A 170 -5.16 16.57 15.33
N GLY A 171 -4.52 17.12 14.29
CA GLY A 171 -3.07 17.11 14.11
C GLY A 171 -2.52 15.88 13.38
N GLU A 172 -3.37 14.98 12.89
CA GLU A 172 -2.93 13.80 12.12
C GLU A 172 -2.46 14.23 10.73
N LEU A 173 -1.40 13.59 10.24
CA LEU A 173 -0.77 13.94 8.97
C LEU A 173 -1.23 12.99 7.87
N PHE A 174 -1.66 13.56 6.74
CA PHE A 174 -2.12 12.82 5.58
C PHE A 174 -1.33 13.23 4.34
N PHE A 175 -0.87 12.23 3.61
CA PHE A 175 -0.40 12.35 2.24
C PHE A 175 -1.49 11.81 1.32
N HIS A 176 -1.78 12.51 0.24
CA HIS A 176 -2.62 12.01 -0.86
C HIS A 176 -1.81 12.10 -2.14
N GLY A 177 -1.80 11.07 -2.97
CA GLY A 177 -1.09 11.11 -4.25
C GLY A 177 -1.39 9.91 -5.14
N VAL A 178 -1.05 10.05 -6.42
CA VAL A 178 -1.18 8.99 -7.42
C VAL A 178 0.18 8.32 -7.59
N GLY A 179 0.29 7.06 -7.19
CA GLY A 179 1.46 6.25 -7.48
C GLY A 179 1.51 5.97 -8.98
N ASP A 180 2.61 6.34 -9.64
CA ASP A 180 2.88 6.04 -11.05
C ASP A 180 4.13 5.18 -11.15
N MET A 181 3.89 3.89 -11.32
CA MET A 181 4.90 2.85 -11.25
C MET A 181 4.78 1.92 -12.46
N ALA A 182 5.79 1.11 -12.70
CA ALA A 182 5.68 -0.04 -13.60
C ALA A 182 6.27 -1.29 -12.93
N VAL A 183 5.65 -2.44 -13.14
CA VAL A 183 6.14 -3.72 -12.62
C VAL A 183 7.49 -4.01 -13.29
N ALA A 184 8.58 -4.00 -12.52
CA ALA A 184 9.96 -4.06 -13.04
C ALA A 184 10.19 -5.26 -13.97
N ARG A 185 9.59 -6.41 -13.65
CA ARG A 185 9.74 -7.63 -14.45
C ARG A 185 9.01 -7.60 -15.78
N THR A 186 7.88 -6.90 -15.88
CA THR A 186 6.98 -6.99 -17.05
C THR A 186 6.79 -5.67 -17.79
N GLY A 187 7.26 -4.56 -17.22
CA GLY A 187 6.98 -3.21 -17.70
C GLY A 187 5.52 -2.78 -17.58
N ARG A 188 4.63 -3.64 -17.04
CA ARG A 188 3.19 -3.34 -16.98
C ARG A 188 2.97 -2.11 -16.09
N PRO A 189 2.26 -1.07 -16.57
CA PRO A 189 1.98 0.10 -15.76
C PRO A 189 1.12 -0.28 -14.56
N TYR A 190 1.42 0.35 -13.43
CA TYR A 190 0.67 0.26 -12.20
C TYR A 190 0.42 1.68 -11.68
N ARG A 191 -0.83 2.11 -11.76
CA ARG A 191 -1.28 3.42 -11.28
C ARG A 191 -2.38 3.25 -10.27
N ASN A 192 -2.21 3.81 -9.08
CA ASN A 192 -3.19 3.70 -8.01
C ASN A 192 -3.16 4.99 -7.18
N THR A 193 -4.32 5.38 -6.65
CA THR A 193 -4.44 6.55 -5.79
C THR A 193 -4.36 6.12 -4.34
N TYR A 194 -3.56 6.84 -3.57
CA TYR A 194 -3.29 6.53 -2.19
C TYR A 194 -3.61 7.71 -1.29
N VAL A 195 -4.16 7.41 -0.13
CA VAL A 195 -4.15 8.30 1.02
C VAL A 195 -3.34 7.60 2.11
N THR A 196 -2.28 8.22 2.62
CA THR A 196 -1.45 7.66 3.68
C THR A 196 -1.53 8.54 4.91
N ARG A 197 -2.03 7.99 6.02
CA ARG A 197 -1.96 8.62 7.33
C ARG A 197 -0.63 8.28 8.00
N PHE A 198 0.01 9.26 8.60
CA PHE A 198 1.21 9.11 9.41
C PHE A 198 0.93 9.51 10.86
N ASP A 199 1.24 8.60 11.77
CA ASP A 199 1.27 8.89 13.19
C ASP A 199 2.74 8.95 13.61
N ILE A 200 3.11 10.04 14.27
CA ILE A 200 4.50 10.37 14.59
C ILE A 200 4.61 10.56 16.09
N ASP A 201 5.60 9.88 16.67
CA ASP A 201 5.96 10.02 18.07
C ASP A 201 7.48 10.18 18.18
N ASN A 202 7.92 11.08 19.05
CA ASN A 202 9.35 11.35 19.30
C ASN A 202 10.19 11.53 18.01
N GLY A 203 9.63 12.22 17.02
CA GLY A 203 10.29 12.49 15.72
C GLY A 203 10.45 11.26 14.82
N ARG A 204 9.70 10.19 15.07
CA ARG A 204 9.71 8.94 14.31
C ARG A 204 8.30 8.52 13.92
N ILE A 205 8.18 7.89 12.77
CA ILE A 205 6.91 7.29 12.31
C ILE A 205 6.68 6.00 13.11
N VAL A 206 5.58 5.97 13.87
CA VAL A 206 5.14 4.79 14.64
C VAL A 206 4.03 4.02 13.93
N LEU A 207 3.18 4.70 13.15
CA LEU A 207 2.15 4.07 12.34
C LEU A 207 2.03 4.73 10.98
N MET A 208 1.90 3.91 9.95
CA MET A 208 1.45 4.31 8.62
C MET A 208 0.18 3.53 8.29
N ALA A 209 -0.89 4.22 7.89
CA ALA A 209 -2.08 3.59 7.35
C ALA A 209 -2.28 4.06 5.91
N GLU A 210 -2.03 3.17 4.96
CA GLU A 210 -2.09 3.42 3.53
C GLU A 210 -3.41 2.89 2.97
N TYR A 211 -4.24 3.80 2.47
CA TYR A 211 -5.55 3.52 1.89
C TYR A 211 -5.43 3.54 0.38
N GLY A 212 -5.82 2.46 -0.29
CA GLY A 212 -5.79 2.37 -1.74
C GLY A 212 -6.59 1.19 -2.29
N ASN A 213 -6.56 1.02 -3.61
CA ASN A 213 -7.24 -0.10 -4.25
C ASN A 213 -6.37 -1.37 -4.31
N ALA A 214 -6.39 -2.15 -3.23
CA ALA A 214 -5.67 -3.42 -3.13
C ALA A 214 -5.96 -4.43 -4.27
N LEU A 215 -7.16 -4.40 -4.88
CA LEU A 215 -7.50 -5.30 -5.99
C LEU A 215 -6.63 -5.03 -7.23
N MET A 216 -6.22 -3.77 -7.45
CA MET A 216 -5.32 -3.43 -8.55
C MET A 216 -3.95 -4.10 -8.39
N TYR A 217 -3.45 -4.21 -7.15
CA TYR A 217 -2.20 -4.91 -6.86
C TYR A 217 -2.33 -6.42 -7.08
N ALA A 218 -3.42 -7.02 -6.58
CA ALA A 218 -3.70 -8.44 -6.80
C ALA A 218 -3.75 -8.81 -8.30
N GLY A 219 -4.34 -7.93 -9.12
CA GLY A 219 -4.40 -8.08 -10.57
C GLY A 219 -3.04 -8.06 -11.29
N LEU A 220 -1.95 -7.67 -10.63
CA LEU A 220 -0.60 -7.70 -11.21
C LEU A 220 -0.01 -9.12 -11.29
N GLY A 221 -0.54 -10.07 -10.50
CA GLY A 221 0.00 -11.43 -10.43
C GLY A 221 1.44 -11.50 -9.90
N VAL A 222 1.87 -10.48 -9.14
CA VAL A 222 3.18 -10.46 -8.49
C VAL A 222 3.13 -11.40 -7.30
N ARG A 223 4.12 -12.30 -7.19
CA ARG A 223 4.20 -13.23 -6.06
C ARG A 223 4.48 -12.47 -4.77
N PRO A 224 3.75 -12.74 -3.68
CA PRO A 224 4.07 -12.17 -2.38
C PRO A 224 5.39 -12.75 -1.87
N ASN A 225 6.18 -11.92 -1.19
CA ASN A 225 7.34 -12.35 -0.42
C ASN A 225 6.90 -12.82 0.99
N GLY A 226 7.87 -13.27 1.79
CA GLY A 226 7.58 -13.75 3.14
C GLY A 226 7.00 -12.69 4.09
N ALA A 227 7.39 -11.42 3.97
CA ALA A 227 6.87 -10.33 4.80
C ALA A 227 5.42 -10.00 4.43
N GLU A 228 5.10 -9.92 3.14
CA GLU A 228 3.76 -9.70 2.63
C GLU A 228 2.82 -10.84 3.03
N PHE A 229 3.28 -12.09 2.93
CA PHE A 229 2.50 -13.25 3.31
C PHE A 229 2.16 -13.23 4.81
N ARG A 230 3.14 -12.96 5.68
CA ARG A 230 2.89 -12.79 7.13
C ARG A 230 1.94 -11.64 7.42
N ALA A 231 2.09 -10.52 6.72
CA ALA A 231 1.24 -9.35 6.88
C ALA A 231 -0.21 -9.64 6.48
N LEU A 232 -0.43 -10.40 5.40
CA LEU A 232 -1.74 -10.86 4.97
C LEU A 232 -2.36 -11.81 6.00
N LEU A 233 -1.61 -12.80 6.50
CA LEU A 233 -2.11 -13.72 7.53
C LEU A 233 -2.57 -12.98 8.80
N ARG A 234 -1.83 -11.96 9.23
CA ARG A 234 -2.22 -11.12 10.38
C ARG A 234 -3.49 -10.33 10.10
N ALA A 235 -3.64 -9.78 8.89
CA ALA A 235 -4.86 -9.07 8.50
C ALA A 235 -6.09 -10.00 8.51
N VAL A 236 -5.97 -11.22 7.98
CA VAL A 236 -7.03 -12.24 8.04
C VAL A 236 -7.38 -12.60 9.49
N GLY A 237 -6.37 -12.82 10.35
CA GLY A 237 -6.58 -13.08 11.78
C GLY A 237 -7.39 -11.99 12.49
N ARG A 238 -7.17 -10.71 12.14
CA ARG A 238 -7.97 -9.60 12.67
C ARG A 238 -9.43 -9.63 12.24
N MET A 239 -9.70 -9.96 10.98
CA MET A 239 -11.08 -10.06 10.48
C MET A 239 -11.84 -11.17 11.19
N LEU A 240 -11.18 -12.30 11.45
CA LEU A 240 -11.77 -13.45 12.12
C LEU A 240 -11.91 -13.27 13.64
N SER A 241 -11.17 -12.34 14.25
CA SER A 241 -11.20 -12.10 15.71
C SER A 241 -11.18 -10.61 16.07
N PRO A 242 -12.27 -9.86 15.80
CA PRO A 242 -12.33 -8.41 16.04
C PRO A 242 -12.13 -8.02 17.51
N ARG A 243 -12.58 -8.89 18.44
CA ARG A 243 -12.60 -8.62 19.89
C ARG A 243 -11.21 -8.56 20.53
N LEU A 244 -10.18 -9.14 19.92
CA LEU A 244 -8.79 -9.09 20.41
C LEU A 244 -8.01 -7.89 19.85
N SER A 245 -8.51 -7.23 18.80
CA SER A 245 -7.79 -6.15 18.11
C SER A 245 -8.01 -4.76 18.72
N ALA A 246 -9.09 -4.58 19.50
CA ALA A 246 -9.50 -3.27 20.04
C ALA A 246 -8.52 -2.65 21.06
N ARG A 247 -7.55 -3.42 21.57
CA ARG A 247 -6.54 -2.94 22.53
C ARG A 247 -5.22 -2.44 21.91
N SER A 248 -5.05 -2.50 20.58
CA SER A 248 -3.75 -2.21 19.92
C SER A 248 -3.76 -1.01 18.96
N GLY A 249 -4.70 -0.08 19.13
CA GLY A 249 -4.91 1.04 18.20
C GLY A 249 -5.32 2.36 18.86
N ARG A 250 -4.91 2.58 20.11
CA ARG A 250 -4.84 3.92 20.69
C ARG A 250 -3.39 4.26 20.91
#